data_AF-A0A1F9CR82-F1
#
_entry.id   AF-A0A1F9CR82-F1
#
_cell.length_a   1.000
_cell.length_b   1.000
_cell.length_c   1.000
_cell.angle_alpha   90.00
_cell.angle_beta   90.00
_cell.angle_gamma   90.00
#
_symmetry.space_group_name_H-M   'P 1'
#
loop_
_entity.id
_entity.type
_entity.pdbx_description
1 polymer ?
#
loop_
_entity_poly.entity_id
_entity_poly.type
_entity_poly.pdbx_seq_one_letter_code
_entity_poly.pdbx_strand_id
1 'polypeptide(L)'
;MRKMKRAGLGEVINASVNEVLSRTIVTSLTVFLVLLALFFFGGVVIHDFCLALLAGVVVGTYSSVFVASPVLYAWRSRAVNRAAARGTGRGRNNRERAR
;
A
#
# COMPACT_ATOMS: atom_id res chain seq x y z
N MET A 1 -31.30 11.40 10.75
CA MET A 1 -29.89 11.83 10.54
C MET A 1 -28.96 10.70 10.99
N ARG A 2 -28.36 9.96 10.03
CA ARG A 2 -27.56 8.75 10.34
C ARG A 2 -26.32 9.14 11.13
N LYS A 3 -26.20 8.57 12.33
CA LYS A 3 -25.00 8.60 13.18
C LYS A 3 -23.80 8.26 12.31
N MET A 4 -22.94 9.25 12.06
CA MET A 4 -21.62 9.04 11.48
C MET A 4 -20.87 8.15 12.47
N LYS A 5 -20.89 6.83 12.24
CA LYS A 5 -19.91 5.93 12.83
C LYS A 5 -18.57 6.46 12.34
N ARG A 6 -17.78 7.03 13.25
CA ARG A 6 -16.36 7.23 13.05
C ARG A 6 -15.80 5.83 12.81
N ALA A 7 -15.76 5.39 11.55
CA ALA A 7 -14.99 4.22 11.15
C ALA A 7 -13.59 4.44 11.75
N GLY A 8 -13.06 3.42 12.45
CA GLY A 8 -11.78 3.58 13.12
C GLY A 8 -10.75 4.10 12.13
N LEU A 9 -9.89 5.05 12.51
CA LEU A 9 -8.92 5.65 11.58
C LEU A 9 -8.16 4.60 10.76
N GLY A 10 -7.88 3.43 11.36
CA GLY A 10 -7.23 2.31 10.66
C GLY A 10 -8.05 1.70 9.52
N GLU A 11 -9.37 1.66 9.62
CA GLU A 11 -10.27 1.13 8.60
C GLU A 11 -10.36 2.08 7.40
N VAL A 12 -10.42 3.39 7.66
CA VAL A 12 -10.38 4.43 6.62
C VAL A 12 -9.03 4.42 5.89
N ILE A 13 -7.92 4.36 6.64
CA ILE A 13 -6.57 4.32 6.04
C ILE A 13 -6.38 3.04 5.21
N ASN A 14 -6.82 1.88 5.70
CA ASN A 14 -6.70 0.63 4.94
C ASN A 14 -7.53 0.68 3.64
N ALA A 15 -8.73 1.25 3.68
CA ALA A 15 -9.56 1.43 2.49
C ALA A 15 -8.90 2.37 1.47
N SER A 16 -8.39 3.53 1.90
CA SER A 16 -7.71 4.49 1.01
C SER A 16 -6.42 3.94 0.41
N VAL A 17 -5.64 3.20 1.19
CA VAL A 17 -4.41 2.56 0.70
C VAL A 17 -4.74 1.53 -0.38
N ASN A 18 -5.77 0.69 -0.19
CA ASN A 18 -6.17 -0.31 -1.18
C ASN A 18 -6.73 0.32 -2.48
N GLU A 19 -7.45 1.45 -2.37
CA GLU A 19 -7.97 2.19 -3.53
C GLU A 19 -6.84 2.77 -4.39
N VAL A 20 -5.87 3.43 -3.75
CA VAL A 20 -4.74 4.06 -4.44
C VAL A 20 -3.78 2.99 -4.98
N LEU A 21 -3.61 1.87 -4.28
CA LEU A 21 -2.83 0.72 -4.76
C LEU A 21 -3.40 0.12 -6.04
N SER A 22 -4.72 -0.11 -6.10
CA SER A 22 -5.34 -0.65 -7.31
C SER A 22 -5.09 0.26 -8.53
N ARG A 23 -5.23 1.58 -8.35
CA ARG A 23 -4.97 2.54 -9.43
C ARG A 23 -3.49 2.57 -9.83
N THR A 24 -2.56 2.55 -8.87
CA THR A 24 -1.11 2.57 -9.15
C THR A 24 -0.61 1.28 -9.81
N ILE A 25 -1.16 0.12 -9.45
CA ILE A 25 -0.85 -1.15 -10.12
C ILE A 25 -1.33 -1.11 -11.57
N VAL A 26 -2.56 -0.67 -11.82
CA VAL A 26 -3.10 -0.62 -13.18
C VAL A 26 -2.32 0.37 -14.05
N THR A 27 -2.00 1.57 -13.55
CA THR A 27 -1.27 2.57 -14.34
C THR A 27 0.19 2.19 -14.57
N SER A 28 0.88 1.57 -13.61
CA SER A 28 2.26 1.09 -13.82
C SER A 28 2.31 -0.06 -14.83
N LEU A 29 1.37 -1.00 -14.78
CA LEU A 29 1.26 -2.09 -15.76
C LEU A 29 0.95 -1.57 -17.17
N THR A 30 0.02 -0.62 -17.32
CA THR A 30 -0.30 -0.06 -18.64
C THR A 30 0.86 0.75 -19.21
N VAL A 31 1.57 1.53 -18.39
CA VAL A 31 2.79 2.24 -18.84
C VAL A 31 3.86 1.23 -19.28
N PHE A 32 4.07 0.15 -18.53
CA PHE A 32 5.03 -0.90 -18.90
C PHE A 32 4.67 -1.58 -20.24
N LEU A 33 3.38 -1.88 -20.45
CA LEU A 33 2.86 -2.43 -21.72
C LEU A 33 3.05 -1.46 -22.88
N VAL A 34 2.75 -0.18 -22.69
CA VAL A 34 2.95 0.86 -23.71
C VAL A 34 4.44 1.00 -24.07
N LEU A 35 5.33 1.00 -23.08
CA LEU A 35 6.77 1.05 -23.33
C LEU A 35 7.28 -0.17 -24.08
N LEU A 36 6.77 -1.37 -23.77
CA LEU A 36 7.09 -2.58 -24.54
C LEU A 36 6.62 -2.46 -26.00
N ALA A 37 5.40 -2.00 -26.23
CA ALA A 37 4.90 -1.79 -27.59
C ALA A 37 5.74 -0.77 -28.36
N LEU A 38 6.11 0.35 -27.73
CA LEU A 38 6.99 1.36 -28.33
C LEU A 38 8.43 0.85 -28.51
N PHE A 39 8.93 -0.03 -27.65
CA PHE A 39 10.25 -0.61 -27.82
C PHE A 39 10.32 -1.50 -29.08
N PHE A 40 9.28 -2.31 -29.33
CA PHE A 40 9.23 -3.17 -30.52
C PHE A 40 8.83 -2.42 -31.81
N PHE A 41 7.95 -1.41 -31.73
CA PHE A 41 7.42 -0.69 -32.90
C PHE A 41 8.00 0.72 -33.11
N GLY A 42 8.77 1.27 -32.17
CA GLY A 42 9.13 2.69 -32.11
C GLY A 42 10.24 3.15 -33.07
N GLY A 43 10.91 2.25 -33.78
CA GLY A 43 11.99 2.65 -34.71
C GLY A 43 13.20 3.31 -34.01
N VAL A 44 14.16 3.76 -34.82
CA VAL A 44 15.52 4.07 -34.36
C VAL A 44 15.58 5.32 -33.45
N VAL A 45 14.71 6.30 -33.67
CA VAL A 45 14.76 7.59 -32.96
C VAL A 45 14.25 7.48 -31.52
N ILE A 46 13.27 6.61 -31.27
CA ILE A 46 12.60 6.50 -29.96
C ILE A 46 13.22 5.37 -29.12
N HIS A 47 14.14 4.59 -29.70
CA HIS A 47 14.74 3.44 -29.05
C HIS A 47 15.55 3.82 -27.80
N ASP A 48 16.43 4.82 -27.91
CA ASP A 48 17.24 5.31 -26.78
C ASP A 48 16.38 5.96 -25.69
N PHE A 49 15.32 6.66 -26.10
CA PHE A 49 14.36 7.27 -25.18
C PHE A 49 13.52 6.21 -24.44
N CYS A 50 13.02 5.20 -25.17
CA CYS A 50 12.28 4.09 -24.56
C CYS A 50 13.16 3.27 -23.63
N LEU A 51 14.45 3.09 -23.94
CA LEU A 51 15.39 2.37 -23.09
C LEU A 51 15.60 3.10 -21.75
N ALA A 52 15.72 4.42 -21.77
CA ALA A 52 15.76 5.24 -20.55
C ALA A 52 14.45 5.16 -19.74
N LEU A 53 13.30 5.24 -20.41
CA LEU A 53 11.98 5.11 -19.76
C LEU A 53 11.75 3.71 -19.19
N LEU A 54 12.17 2.66 -19.89
CA LEU A 54 12.06 1.28 -19.45
C LEU A 54 12.89 1.05 -18.18
N ALA A 55 14.14 1.54 -18.15
CA ALA A 55 14.98 1.51 -16.96
C ALA A 55 14.33 2.27 -15.78
N GLY A 56 13.78 3.47 -16.05
CA GLY A 56 13.07 4.27 -15.05
C GLY A 56 11.81 3.59 -14.49
N VAL A 57 10.99 2.97 -15.35
CA VAL A 57 9.79 2.24 -14.94
C VAL A 57 10.12 0.96 -14.19
N VAL A 58 11.16 0.22 -14.59
CA VAL A 58 11.60 -0.98 -13.87
C VAL A 58 12.06 -0.60 -12.46
N VAL A 59 12.93 0.40 -12.32
CA VAL A 59 13.40 0.86 -11.00
C VAL A 59 12.26 1.49 -10.18
N GLY A 60 11.42 2.31 -10.80
CA GLY A 60 10.30 2.99 -10.12
C GLY A 60 9.17 2.07 -9.68
N THR A 61 8.81 1.09 -10.50
CA THR A 61 7.73 0.13 -10.18
C THR A 61 8.20 -0.88 -9.13
N TYR A 62 9.42 -1.41 -9.27
CA TYR A 62 9.97 -2.34 -8.29
C TYR A 62 10.19 -1.63 -6.95
N SER A 63 10.78 -0.43 -6.94
CA SER A 63 10.99 0.32 -5.71
C SER A 63 9.68 0.72 -5.04
N SER A 64 8.65 1.15 -5.78
CA SER A 64 7.40 1.61 -5.16
C SER A 64 6.60 0.45 -4.54
N VAL A 65 6.43 -0.66 -5.26
CA VAL A 65 5.61 -1.80 -4.80
C VAL A 65 6.32 -2.62 -3.71
N PHE A 66 7.63 -2.86 -3.85
CA PHE A 66 8.40 -3.61 -2.86
C PHE A 66 8.83 -2.81 -1.64
N VAL A 67 8.84 -1.47 -1.65
CA VAL A 67 9.13 -0.66 -0.45
C VAL A 67 7.84 -0.29 0.29
N ALA A 68 6.74 -0.02 -0.42
CA ALA A 68 5.45 0.26 0.23
C ALA A 68 4.94 -0.94 1.05
N SER A 69 5.10 -2.16 0.55
CA SER A 69 4.66 -3.40 1.23
C SER A 69 5.32 -3.63 2.62
N PRO A 70 6.66 -3.59 2.77
CA PRO A 70 7.33 -3.70 4.07
C PRO A 70 7.17 -2.44 4.93
N VAL A 71 7.06 -1.24 4.36
CA VAL A 71 6.76 -0.02 5.12
C VAL A 71 5.38 -0.13 5.76
N LEU A 72 4.38 -0.60 5.02
CA LEU A 72 3.04 -0.85 5.53
C LEU A 72 3.04 -1.97 6.57
N TYR A 73 3.78 -3.05 6.35
CA TYR A 73 3.91 -4.17 7.30
C TYR A 73 4.61 -3.74 8.61
N ALA A 74 5.68 -2.94 8.54
CA ALA A 74 6.39 -2.40 9.69
C ALA A 74 5.54 -1.39 10.47
N TRP A 75 4.74 -0.58 9.78
CA TRP A 75 3.80 0.34 10.42
C TRP A 75 2.67 -0.44 11.13
N ARG A 76 2.19 -1.52 10.50
CA ARG A 76 1.21 -2.43 11.09
C ARG A 76 1.75 -3.21 12.28
N SER A 77 2.99 -3.71 12.27
CA SER A 77 3.56 -4.43 13.43
C SER A 77 3.63 -3.52 14.67
N ARG A 78 3.97 -2.24 14.48
CA ARG A 78 3.95 -1.22 15.54
C ARG A 78 2.53 -0.88 16.01
N ALA A 79 1.56 -0.84 15.10
CA ALA A 79 0.15 -0.61 15.43
C ALA A 79 -0.48 -1.80 16.18
N VAL A 80 -0.20 -3.04 15.76
CA VAL A 80 -0.69 -4.29 16.39
C VAL A 80 -0.11 -4.45 17.80
N ASN A 81 1.20 -4.21 17.99
CA ASN A 81 1.82 -4.29 19.33
C ASN A 81 1.21 -3.28 20.32
N ARG A 82 0.83 -2.09 19.86
CA ARG A 82 0.13 -1.09 20.70
C ARG A 82 -1.33 -1.45 20.99
N ALA A 83 -2.01 -2.13 20.07
CA ALA A 83 -3.38 -2.59 20.27
C ALA A 83 -3.44 -3.79 21.24
N ALA A 84 -2.51 -4.73 21.12
CA ALA A 84 -2.37 -5.87 22.02
C ALA A 84 -2.08 -5.44 23.47
N ALA A 85 -1.24 -4.42 23.67
CA ALA A 85 -0.94 -3.85 24.99
C ALA A 85 -2.15 -3.16 25.67
N ARG A 86 -3.19 -2.77 24.92
CA ARG A 86 -4.38 -2.10 25.47
C ARG A 86 -5.52 -3.07 25.81
N GLY A 87 -5.51 -4.30 25.29
CA GLY A 87 -6.59 -5.29 25.50
C GLY A 87 -6.48 -6.11 26.79
N THR A 88 -5.30 -6.23 27.38
CA THR A 88 -5.03 -7.18 28.49
C THR A 88 -5.27 -6.60 29.90
N GLY A 89 -5.63 -5.33 30.04
CA GLY A 89 -5.81 -4.68 31.35
C GLY A 89 -7.24 -4.65 31.93
N ARG A 90 -8.28 -4.99 31.16
CA ARG A 90 -9.68 -4.74 31.57
C ARG A 90 -10.42 -5.97 32.15
N GLY A 91 -9.87 -7.18 32.00
CA GLY A 91 -10.56 -8.42 32.36
C GLY A 91 -10.30 -8.99 33.76
N ARG A 92 -9.33 -8.47 34.51
CA ARG A 92 -8.84 -9.12 35.75
C ARG A 92 -9.35 -8.50 37.05
N ASN A 93 -9.80 -7.24 37.04
CA ASN A 93 -10.23 -6.53 38.26
C ASN A 93 -11.68 -6.87 38.69
N ASN A 94 -12.51 -7.47 37.82
CA ASN A 94 -13.91 -7.77 38.17
C ASN A 94 -14.14 -9.13 38.83
N ARG A 95 -13.10 -9.95 39.01
CA ARG A 95 -13.21 -11.25 39.72
C ARG A 95 -12.81 -11.18 41.19
N GLU A 96 -12.17 -10.09 41.61
CA GLU A 96 -11.73 -9.89 43.00
C GLU A 96 -12.74 -9.09 43.83
N ARG A 97 -13.69 -8.39 43.19
CA ARG A 97 -14.78 -7.66 43.88
C ARG A 97 -16.01 -8.51 44.18
N ALA A 98 -15.98 -9.81 43.86
CA ALA A 98 -17.07 -10.76 44.06
C ALA A 98 -16.75 -11.86 45.09
N ARG A 99 -15.75 -11.63 45.94
CA ARG A 99 -15.42 -12.47 47.10
C ARG A 99 -15.39 -11.63 48.36
#